data_AF-A0A9P1VWY3-F1
#
_entry.id   AF-A0A9P1VWY3-F1
#
_cell.length_a   1.000
_cell.length_b   1.000
_cell.length_c   1.000
_cell.angle_alpha   90.00
_cell.angle_beta   90.00
_cell.angle_gamma   90.00
#
_symmetry.space_group_name_H-M   'P 1'
#
loop_
_entity.id
_entity.type
_entity.pdbx_description
1 polymer ?
#
loop_
_entity_poly.entity_id
_entity_poly.type
_entity_poly.pdbx_seq_one_letter_code
_entity_poly.pdbx_strand_id
1 'polypeptide(L)'
;MTHRPFDLLRRLRVAVASLLLISATGSYALNTATIVSSVMSPDCLEYRVVGICYWLYCTWTGCTVRTSTKVRHYVPDAVVSSYSNTGENPWVEVQAMSTPNPSAQAGGDGTTNEDHENNLAKFKNSDVIGHPGGEVFNQFASSSGYFCQGAGTAFMPYLLSTLDTLAWRYNVPEMTYPEALIPGMREVGARTTMNLWGNVYPRGGFLHQTDDYKSGAVVAQRAGDVVTRRGQIHVYQPLLANARDGYWPAGALMEGDASTGKWQELTPRLSNTCVVFPHSGTLTQAQQGDYAWALWRPYACCERRGQVFLGSVDFL
;
A
#
# COMPACT_ATOMS: atom_id res chain seq x y z
N MET A 1 56.92 20.48 19.11
CA MET A 1 55.46 20.59 19.33
C MET A 1 54.82 19.31 18.85
N THR A 2 54.40 18.46 19.78
CA THR A 2 53.87 17.12 19.53
C THR A 2 52.35 17.18 19.39
N HIS A 3 51.85 17.05 18.16
CA HIS A 3 50.41 16.93 17.90
C HIS A 3 49.90 15.60 18.46
N ARG A 4 48.98 15.66 19.43
CA ARG A 4 48.41 14.49 20.10
C ARG A 4 47.47 13.73 19.13
N PRO A 5 47.60 12.40 19.00
CA PRO A 5 46.81 11.57 18.06
C PRO A 5 45.31 11.50 18.38
N PHE A 6 44.90 11.92 19.59
CA PHE A 6 43.50 11.91 20.03
C PHE A 6 42.60 12.95 19.32
N ASP A 7 43.15 14.08 18.89
CA ASP A 7 42.37 15.11 18.20
C ASP A 7 42.00 14.72 16.75
N LEU A 8 42.83 13.90 16.12
CA LEU A 8 42.60 13.38 14.77
C LEU A 8 41.43 12.39 14.72
N LEU A 9 41.35 11.46 15.67
CA LEU A 9 40.23 10.51 15.75
C LEU A 9 38.90 11.20 16.08
N ARG A 10 38.90 12.23 16.93
CA ARG A 10 37.69 12.99 17.28
C ARG A 10 37.19 13.81 16.10
N ARG A 11 38.10 14.44 15.34
CA ARG A 11 37.75 15.15 14.09
C ARG A 11 37.25 14.19 13.01
N LEU A 12 37.83 12.99 12.90
CA LEU A 12 37.36 11.96 11.98
C LEU A 12 35.95 11.46 12.33
N ARG A 13 35.66 11.24 13.62
CA ARG A 13 34.33 10.82 14.10
C ARG A 13 33.27 11.90 13.89
N VAL A 14 33.61 13.17 14.13
CA VAL A 14 32.70 14.29 13.84
C VAL A 14 32.49 14.45 12.33
N ALA A 15 33.54 14.30 11.51
CA ALA A 15 33.40 14.35 10.05
C ALA A 15 32.53 13.20 9.52
N VAL A 16 32.71 11.98 10.01
CA VAL A 16 31.87 10.82 9.64
C VAL A 16 30.43 11.00 10.12
N ALA A 17 30.21 11.51 11.33
CA ALA A 17 28.86 11.84 11.82
C ALA A 17 28.20 12.94 10.98
N SER A 18 28.94 13.97 10.58
CA SER A 18 28.46 15.03 9.68
C SER A 18 28.20 14.52 8.26
N LEU A 19 29.02 13.61 7.73
CA LEU A 19 28.80 12.96 6.43
C LEU A 19 27.59 12.01 6.45
N LEU A 20 27.30 11.37 7.59
CA LEU A 20 26.09 10.55 7.78
C LEU A 20 24.82 11.39 7.99
N LEU A 21 24.95 12.67 8.37
CA LEU A 21 23.82 13.60 8.51
C LEU A 21 23.48 14.34 7.20
N ILE A 22 24.35 14.28 6.18
CA ILE A 22 24.16 14.93 4.87
C ILE A 22 23.45 14.00 3.86
N SER A 23 23.22 12.72 4.17
CA SER A 23 22.55 11.77 3.27
C SER A 23 21.02 11.84 3.25
N ALA A 24 20.40 12.84 3.88
CA ALA A 24 18.94 12.92 4.03
C ALA A 24 18.25 14.05 3.23
N THR A 25 18.88 14.58 2.18
CA THR A 25 18.26 15.60 1.33
C THR A 25 18.43 15.25 -0.14
N GLY A 26 17.57 14.36 -0.62
CA GLY A 26 17.38 14.08 -2.04
C GLY A 26 16.14 13.23 -2.20
N SER A 27 15.11 13.76 -2.87
CA SER A 27 14.00 12.95 -3.39
C SER A 27 14.58 12.10 -4.51
N TYR A 28 15.25 10.99 -4.16
CA TYR A 28 15.68 10.03 -5.15
C TYR A 28 14.43 9.41 -5.75
N ALA A 29 14.34 9.38 -7.08
CA ALA A 29 13.25 8.72 -7.77
C ALA A 29 13.12 7.28 -7.26
N LEU A 30 11.91 6.88 -6.87
CA LEU A 30 11.65 5.59 -6.25
C LEU A 30 12.00 4.48 -7.25
N ASN A 31 12.86 3.55 -6.84
CA ASN A 31 13.30 2.45 -7.68
C ASN A 31 12.92 1.09 -7.08
N THR A 32 12.98 0.06 -7.91
CA THR A 32 12.62 -1.31 -7.52
C THR A 32 13.45 -1.81 -6.34
N ALA A 33 14.74 -1.48 -6.28
CA ALA A 33 15.60 -1.93 -5.18
C ALA A 33 15.15 -1.37 -3.81
N THR A 34 14.71 -0.12 -3.78
CA THR A 34 14.18 0.55 -2.59
C THR A 34 12.82 -0.05 -2.19
N ILE A 35 11.96 -0.33 -3.16
CA ILE A 35 10.68 -1.00 -2.92
C ILE A 35 10.90 -2.42 -2.38
N VAL A 36 11.79 -3.18 -2.99
CA VAL A 36 12.12 -4.55 -2.56
C VAL A 36 12.68 -4.56 -1.14
N SER A 37 13.53 -3.60 -0.77
CA SER A 37 14.08 -3.53 0.59
C SER A 37 13.03 -3.11 1.64
N SER A 38 12.00 -2.38 1.25
CA SER A 38 10.93 -1.91 2.15
C SER A 38 10.15 -3.05 2.82
N VAL A 39 10.11 -4.25 2.22
CA VAL A 39 9.41 -5.42 2.79
C VAL A 39 10.00 -5.91 4.11
N MET A 40 11.24 -5.53 4.42
CA MET A 40 11.92 -5.86 5.67
C MET A 40 11.41 -4.96 6.82
N SER A 41 10.10 -4.96 7.03
CA SER A 41 9.40 -4.14 8.00
C SER A 41 8.63 -5.02 9.00
N PRO A 42 9.21 -5.31 10.18
CA PRO A 42 8.55 -6.13 11.20
C PRO A 42 7.24 -5.54 11.71
N ASP A 43 7.15 -4.20 11.77
CA ASP A 43 5.95 -3.46 12.18
C ASP A 43 4.79 -3.68 11.19
N CYS A 44 5.11 -3.68 9.89
CA CYS A 44 4.14 -3.98 8.84
C CYS A 44 3.73 -5.45 8.83
N LEU A 45 4.67 -6.39 8.98
CA LEU A 45 4.40 -7.83 8.95
C LEU A 45 3.38 -8.25 10.02
N GLU A 46 3.53 -7.76 11.26
CA GLU A 46 2.65 -8.06 12.39
C GLU A 46 2.32 -9.57 12.52
N TYR A 47 3.36 -10.40 12.54
CA TYR A 47 3.22 -11.85 12.61
C TYR A 47 2.64 -12.30 13.96
N ARG A 48 1.56 -13.10 13.91
CA ARG A 48 0.93 -13.67 15.10
C ARG A 48 0.49 -15.11 14.85
N VAL A 49 0.69 -15.96 15.85
CA VAL A 49 0.01 -17.26 15.92
C VAL A 49 -1.38 -17.02 16.51
N VAL A 50 -2.42 -17.37 15.76
CA VAL A 50 -3.82 -17.07 16.09
C VAL A 50 -4.67 -18.30 16.34
N GLY A 51 -4.13 -19.51 16.18
CA GLY A 51 -4.93 -20.72 16.40
C GLY A 51 -4.25 -22.02 15.98
N ILE A 52 -5.06 -23.07 15.84
CA ILE A 52 -4.67 -24.42 15.42
C ILE A 52 -5.64 -24.91 14.34
N CYS A 53 -5.09 -25.50 13.28
CA CYS A 53 -5.82 -26.20 12.23
C CYS A 53 -5.73 -27.71 12.41
N TYR A 54 -6.80 -28.42 12.05
CA TYR A 54 -6.90 -29.88 12.09
C TYR A 54 -7.01 -30.43 10.67
N TRP A 55 -6.22 -31.44 10.36
CA TRP A 55 -6.13 -32.09 9.06
C TRP A 55 -6.26 -33.59 9.20
N LEU A 56 -7.01 -34.22 8.32
CA LEU A 56 -7.02 -35.68 8.21
C LEU A 56 -5.89 -36.11 7.28
N TYR A 57 -4.96 -36.90 7.81
CA TYR A 57 -3.90 -37.53 7.05
C TYR A 57 -4.15 -39.04 6.96
N CYS A 58 -4.51 -39.51 5.77
CA CYS A 58 -4.77 -40.93 5.51
C CYS A 58 -3.60 -41.57 4.76
N THR A 59 -3.24 -42.78 5.19
CA THR A 59 -2.39 -43.73 4.48
C THR A 59 -3.19 -44.99 4.17
N TRP A 60 -2.56 -45.97 3.51
CA TRP A 60 -3.17 -47.27 3.24
C TRP A 60 -3.49 -48.08 4.52
N THR A 61 -2.89 -47.74 5.66
CA THR A 61 -3.09 -48.44 6.94
C THR A 61 -4.08 -47.76 7.89
N GLY A 62 -4.56 -46.55 7.56
CA GLY A 62 -5.51 -45.81 8.38
C GLY A 62 -5.39 -44.30 8.25
N CYS A 63 -6.25 -43.58 8.98
CA CYS A 63 -6.25 -42.12 9.01
C CYS A 63 -5.89 -41.60 10.40
N THR A 64 -5.12 -40.52 10.45
CA THR A 64 -4.71 -39.84 11.68
C THR A 64 -5.01 -38.36 11.57
N VAL A 65 -5.47 -37.75 12.66
CA VAL A 65 -5.63 -36.28 12.72
C VAL A 65 -4.28 -35.66 13.02
N ARG A 66 -3.85 -34.74 12.15
CA ARG A 66 -2.64 -33.94 12.32
C ARG A 66 -3.02 -32.48 12.53
N THR A 67 -2.24 -31.78 13.32
CA THR A 67 -2.45 -30.36 13.60
C THR A 67 -1.36 -29.49 12.98
N SER A 68 -1.70 -28.27 12.63
CA SER A 68 -0.74 -27.21 12.29
C SER A 68 -1.12 -25.89 12.96
N THR A 69 -0.16 -25.00 13.13
CA THR A 69 -0.40 -23.66 13.66
C THR A 69 -1.15 -22.82 12.62
N LYS A 70 -2.17 -22.09 13.08
CA LYS A 70 -2.82 -21.04 12.32
C LYS A 70 -2.10 -19.73 12.60
N VAL A 71 -1.64 -19.09 11.55
CA VAL A 71 -0.89 -17.83 11.63
C VAL A 71 -1.70 -16.74 10.95
N ARG A 72 -1.54 -15.50 11.41
CA ARG A 72 -2.06 -14.29 10.78
C ARG A 72 -0.95 -13.26 10.71
N HIS A 73 -0.77 -12.65 9.55
CA HIS A 73 0.18 -11.58 9.33
C HIS A 73 -0.23 -10.78 8.09
N TYR A 74 0.46 -9.69 7.82
CA TYR A 74 0.26 -8.91 6.61
C TYR A 74 1.29 -9.28 5.54
N VAL A 75 0.89 -9.20 4.27
CA VAL A 75 1.73 -9.43 3.10
C VAL A 75 1.72 -8.15 2.25
N PRO A 76 2.86 -7.69 1.72
CA PRO A 76 2.90 -6.55 0.81
C PRO A 76 2.43 -7.03 -0.58
N ASP A 77 1.16 -6.82 -0.90
CA ASP A 77 0.58 -7.33 -2.15
C ASP A 77 0.88 -6.42 -3.35
N ALA A 78 0.89 -5.11 -3.13
CA ALA A 78 1.04 -4.13 -4.21
C ALA A 78 1.77 -2.86 -3.76
N VAL A 79 2.32 -2.15 -4.73
CA VAL A 79 2.71 -0.76 -4.64
C VAL A 79 1.62 0.06 -5.31
N VAL A 80 1.14 1.08 -4.60
CA VAL A 80 0.13 2.02 -5.10
C VAL A 80 0.78 3.39 -5.22
N SER A 81 0.92 3.85 -6.46
CA SER A 81 1.41 5.18 -6.76
C SER A 81 0.25 6.15 -6.92
N SER A 82 0.41 7.39 -6.48
CA SER A 82 -0.51 8.51 -6.73
C SER A 82 0.28 9.74 -7.13
N TYR A 83 0.11 10.20 -8.37
CA TYR A 83 1.01 11.17 -8.99
C TYR A 83 0.28 12.13 -9.93
N SER A 84 0.86 13.30 -10.15
CA SER A 84 0.19 14.43 -10.80
C SER A 84 0.00 14.20 -12.31
N ASN A 85 1.07 13.96 -13.08
CA ASN A 85 0.98 13.86 -14.54
C ASN A 85 1.15 12.42 -15.05
N THR A 86 0.43 12.08 -16.11
CA THR A 86 0.57 10.78 -16.79
C THR A 86 2.01 10.58 -17.29
N GLY A 87 2.57 9.40 -17.05
CA GLY A 87 3.98 9.08 -17.37
C GLY A 87 4.97 9.46 -16.26
N GLU A 88 4.54 10.18 -15.23
CA GLU A 88 5.39 10.59 -14.09
C GLU A 88 5.12 9.77 -12.82
N ASN A 89 4.88 8.46 -12.98
CA ASN A 89 4.79 7.56 -11.82
C ASN A 89 6.12 7.64 -11.02
N PRO A 90 6.12 7.83 -9.69
CA PRO A 90 7.36 7.94 -8.92
C PRO A 90 8.23 6.68 -8.99
N TRP A 91 7.62 5.51 -9.25
CA TRP A 91 8.35 4.26 -9.47
C TRP A 91 8.89 4.20 -10.91
N VAL A 92 10.17 4.50 -11.07
CA VAL A 92 10.79 4.79 -12.38
C VAL A 92 10.68 3.64 -13.38
N GLU A 93 10.84 2.40 -12.94
CA GLU A 93 10.86 1.24 -13.85
C GLU A 93 9.47 0.91 -14.43
N VAL A 94 8.39 1.42 -13.83
CA VAL A 94 7.01 1.18 -14.29
C VAL A 94 6.36 2.40 -14.94
N GLN A 95 7.04 3.56 -14.99
CA GLN A 95 6.54 4.79 -15.61
C GLN A 95 6.00 4.57 -17.03
N ALA A 96 6.69 3.72 -17.81
CA ALA A 96 6.32 3.42 -19.19
C ALA A 96 4.96 2.70 -19.33
N MET A 97 4.40 2.14 -18.25
CA MET A 97 3.07 1.51 -18.26
C MET A 97 1.93 2.55 -18.32
N SER A 98 2.18 3.78 -17.87
CA SER A 98 1.15 4.79 -17.64
C SER A 98 1.38 6.07 -18.44
N THR A 99 1.84 5.92 -19.68
CA THR A 99 2.08 7.05 -20.59
C THR A 99 0.79 7.76 -20.98
N PRO A 100 0.88 9.05 -21.37
CA PRO A 100 -0.26 9.79 -21.88
C PRO A 100 -0.89 9.09 -23.11
N ASN A 101 -2.22 9.15 -23.22
CA ASN A 101 -2.97 8.65 -24.37
C ASN A 101 -4.10 9.64 -24.75
N PRO A 102 -4.79 9.47 -25.89
CA PRO A 102 -5.81 10.43 -26.35
C PRO A 102 -6.95 10.69 -25.35
N SER A 103 -7.23 9.73 -24.46
CA SER A 103 -8.28 9.81 -23.45
C SER A 103 -7.78 10.23 -22.06
N ALA A 104 -6.45 10.20 -21.85
CA ALA A 104 -5.79 10.50 -20.58
C ALA A 104 -4.46 11.21 -20.83
N GLN A 105 -4.47 12.54 -20.85
CA GLN A 105 -3.31 13.35 -21.29
C GLN A 105 -2.46 13.94 -20.18
N ALA A 106 -3.07 14.33 -19.05
CA ALA A 106 -2.40 15.03 -17.95
C ALA A 106 -3.19 14.91 -16.64
N GLY A 107 -2.74 15.59 -15.59
CA GLY A 107 -3.42 15.71 -14.31
C GLY A 107 -2.94 16.93 -13.54
N GLY A 108 -2.80 16.82 -12.22
CA GLY A 108 -2.27 17.88 -11.37
C GLY A 108 -3.33 18.77 -10.74
N ASP A 109 -2.88 19.92 -10.27
CA ASP A 109 -3.72 20.87 -9.56
C ASP A 109 -4.49 21.77 -10.55
N GLY A 110 -5.58 22.39 -10.11
CA GLY A 110 -6.32 23.38 -10.90
C GLY A 110 -5.48 24.62 -11.24
N THR A 111 -6.10 25.71 -11.66
CA THR A 111 -5.41 27.02 -11.74
C THR A 111 -6.14 28.03 -10.89
N THR A 112 -5.40 28.76 -10.06
CA THR A 112 -5.91 29.93 -9.33
C THR A 112 -5.42 31.20 -10.05
N ASN A 113 -6.18 32.29 -9.96
CA ASN A 113 -5.79 33.57 -10.57
C ASN A 113 -5.01 34.47 -9.60
N GLU A 114 -4.81 34.01 -8.36
CA GLU A 114 -4.21 34.75 -7.28
C GLU A 114 -3.14 33.89 -6.58
N ASP A 115 -1.92 34.41 -6.45
CA ASP A 115 -0.77 33.67 -5.87
C ASP A 115 -0.94 33.33 -4.38
N HIS A 116 -1.90 33.98 -3.70
CA HIS A 116 -2.22 33.74 -2.29
C HIS A 116 -3.39 32.76 -2.10
N GLU A 117 -3.96 32.25 -3.21
CA GLU A 117 -5.05 31.28 -3.17
C GLU A 117 -4.50 29.85 -3.18
N ASN A 118 -4.93 29.04 -2.21
CA ASN A 118 -4.61 27.63 -2.23
C ASN A 118 -5.40 26.92 -3.33
N ASN A 119 -4.71 26.11 -4.11
CA ASN A 119 -5.36 25.27 -5.08
C ASN A 119 -6.07 24.09 -4.40
N LEU A 120 -7.40 24.16 -4.35
CA LEU A 120 -8.20 23.13 -3.70
C LEU A 120 -8.44 21.93 -4.61
N ALA A 121 -8.60 22.16 -5.92
CA ALA A 121 -8.95 21.11 -6.86
C ALA A 121 -7.68 20.37 -7.30
N LYS A 122 -7.54 19.12 -6.85
CA LYS A 122 -6.40 18.27 -7.15
C LYS A 122 -6.87 17.06 -7.97
N PHE A 123 -6.10 16.74 -9.01
CA PHE A 123 -6.24 15.50 -9.77
C PHE A 123 -4.97 14.68 -9.68
N LYS A 124 -5.08 13.41 -9.29
CA LYS A 124 -3.98 12.46 -9.32
C LYS A 124 -4.32 11.26 -10.19
N ASN A 125 -3.35 10.87 -11.01
CA ASN A 125 -3.31 9.54 -11.60
C ASN A 125 -2.89 8.54 -10.51
N SER A 126 -3.32 7.29 -10.63
CA SER A 126 -2.92 6.23 -9.72
C SER A 126 -2.75 4.90 -10.43
N ASP A 127 -1.73 4.16 -10.01
CA ASP A 127 -1.43 2.84 -10.51
C ASP A 127 -1.28 1.88 -9.33
N VAL A 128 -1.83 0.68 -9.48
CA VAL A 128 -1.67 -0.42 -8.52
C VAL A 128 -0.91 -1.53 -9.22
N ILE A 129 0.32 -1.78 -8.79
CA ILE A 129 1.21 -2.76 -9.41
C ILE A 129 1.67 -3.73 -8.34
N GLY A 130 1.65 -5.03 -8.64
CA GLY A 130 2.02 -6.06 -7.68
C GLY A 130 3.45 -5.91 -7.16
N HIS A 131 3.61 -6.13 -5.86
CA HIS A 131 4.85 -5.79 -5.16
C HIS A 131 6.03 -6.66 -5.65
N PRO A 132 7.19 -6.07 -6.03
CA PRO A 132 8.30 -6.82 -6.61
C PRO A 132 9.11 -7.62 -5.56
N GLY A 133 8.98 -7.25 -4.29
CA GLY A 133 9.73 -7.83 -3.17
C GLY A 133 9.25 -9.18 -2.67
N GLY A 134 8.42 -9.93 -3.41
CA GLY A 134 7.83 -11.19 -2.93
C GLY A 134 8.85 -12.22 -2.44
N GLU A 135 9.96 -12.42 -3.16
CA GLU A 135 11.00 -13.37 -2.77
C GLU A 135 11.76 -12.93 -1.50
N VAL A 136 12.16 -11.65 -1.43
CA VAL A 136 12.82 -11.09 -0.25
C VAL A 136 11.88 -11.12 0.96
N PHE A 137 10.59 -10.84 0.74
CA PHE A 137 9.56 -10.96 1.75
C PHE A 137 9.41 -12.40 2.25
N ASN A 138 9.40 -13.39 1.35
CA ASN A 138 9.32 -14.80 1.74
C ASN A 138 10.49 -15.20 2.65
N GLN A 139 11.71 -14.78 2.30
CA GLN A 139 12.90 -15.04 3.11
C GLN A 139 12.79 -14.36 4.48
N PHE A 140 12.39 -13.08 4.51
CA PHE A 140 12.18 -12.33 5.74
C PHE A 140 11.08 -12.96 6.62
N ALA A 141 9.90 -13.24 6.08
CA ALA A 141 8.77 -13.82 6.79
C ALA A 141 9.05 -15.25 7.29
N SER A 142 9.82 -16.03 6.53
CA SER A 142 10.19 -17.41 6.93
C SER A 142 11.00 -17.47 8.22
N SER A 143 11.72 -16.39 8.56
CA SER A 143 12.43 -16.29 9.85
C SER A 143 11.50 -16.28 11.06
N SER A 144 10.22 -15.94 10.87
CA SER A 144 9.18 -15.96 11.90
C SER A 144 8.41 -17.29 11.97
N GLY A 145 8.54 -18.16 10.96
CA GLY A 145 7.87 -19.46 10.89
C GLY A 145 7.13 -19.69 9.57
N TYR A 146 6.09 -20.54 9.61
CA TYR A 146 5.20 -20.73 8.47
C TYR A 146 4.46 -19.43 8.15
N PHE A 147 4.31 -19.11 6.87
CA PHE A 147 3.71 -17.85 6.41
C PHE A 147 2.70 -18.11 5.29
N CYS A 148 1.86 -17.10 5.07
CA CYS A 148 0.78 -17.08 4.10
C CYS A 148 1.25 -16.46 2.79
N GLN A 149 0.83 -17.07 1.69
CA GLN A 149 1.00 -16.51 0.36
C GLN A 149 0.04 -15.33 0.16
N GLY A 150 0.55 -14.20 -0.36
CA GLY A 150 -0.26 -13.05 -0.79
C GLY A 150 -1.06 -13.31 -2.07
N ALA A 151 -1.86 -12.33 -2.47
CA ALA A 151 -2.60 -12.35 -3.75
C ALA A 151 -1.83 -11.65 -4.88
N GLY A 152 -0.84 -10.81 -4.55
CA GLY A 152 -0.06 -10.04 -5.52
C GLY A 152 0.92 -10.88 -6.33
N THR A 153 0.98 -10.62 -7.64
CA THR A 153 2.03 -11.09 -8.56
C THR A 153 2.96 -9.93 -8.87
N ALA A 154 4.26 -10.11 -8.66
CA ALA A 154 5.28 -9.08 -8.89
C ALA A 154 5.16 -8.43 -10.28
N PHE A 155 5.21 -7.10 -10.31
CA PHE A 155 5.10 -6.25 -11.53
C PHE A 155 3.78 -6.37 -12.31
N MET A 156 2.79 -7.10 -11.81
CA MET A 156 1.50 -7.20 -12.49
C MET A 156 0.69 -5.90 -12.31
N PRO A 157 0.27 -5.20 -13.38
CA PRO A 157 -0.61 -4.06 -13.25
C PRO A 157 -2.05 -4.50 -12.94
N TYR A 158 -2.53 -4.16 -11.75
CA TYR A 158 -3.91 -4.40 -11.33
C TYR A 158 -4.83 -3.23 -11.68
N LEU A 159 -4.31 -2.00 -11.66
CA LEU A 159 -5.01 -0.80 -12.12
C LEU A 159 -3.99 0.16 -12.71
N LEU A 160 -4.29 0.70 -13.89
CA LEU A 160 -3.57 1.84 -14.47
C LEU A 160 -4.63 2.90 -14.79
N SER A 161 -4.64 3.99 -14.02
CA SER A 161 -5.66 5.05 -14.16
C SER A 161 -5.74 5.66 -15.56
N THR A 162 -4.66 5.61 -16.33
CA THR A 162 -4.61 6.09 -17.72
C THR A 162 -5.45 5.25 -18.68
N LEU A 163 -5.73 3.98 -18.34
CA LEU A 163 -6.57 3.08 -19.13
C LEU A 163 -8.04 3.08 -18.64
N ASP A 164 -8.29 3.60 -17.44
CA ASP A 164 -9.60 3.63 -16.78
C ASP A 164 -10.29 5.00 -16.93
N THR A 165 -10.26 5.58 -18.13
CA THR A 165 -10.63 6.99 -18.34
C THR A 165 -12.04 7.36 -17.84
N LEU A 166 -13.06 6.55 -18.13
CA LEU A 166 -14.44 6.90 -17.78
C LEU A 166 -14.66 6.96 -16.26
N ALA A 167 -14.25 5.91 -15.55
CA ALA A 167 -14.44 5.84 -14.11
C ALA A 167 -13.42 6.71 -13.37
N TRP A 168 -12.15 6.71 -13.77
CA TRP A 168 -11.10 7.43 -13.06
C TRP A 168 -11.11 8.95 -13.29
N ARG A 169 -11.30 9.40 -14.54
CA ARG A 169 -11.24 10.83 -14.87
C ARG A 169 -12.58 11.53 -14.73
N TYR A 170 -13.66 10.86 -15.12
CA TYR A 170 -15.00 11.46 -15.13
C TYR A 170 -15.86 11.03 -13.96
N ASN A 171 -15.39 10.13 -13.08
CA ASN A 171 -16.14 9.60 -11.96
C ASN A 171 -17.43 8.86 -12.37
N VAL A 172 -17.56 8.43 -13.63
CA VAL A 172 -18.77 7.78 -14.13
C VAL A 172 -18.62 6.26 -14.02
N PRO A 173 -19.59 5.54 -13.43
CA PRO A 173 -20.90 6.00 -12.97
C PRO A 173 -20.95 6.39 -11.48
N GLU A 174 -19.86 6.25 -10.75
CA GLU A 174 -19.84 6.30 -9.29
C GLU A 174 -20.24 7.65 -8.69
N MET A 175 -20.18 8.74 -9.45
CA MET A 175 -20.66 10.07 -9.04
C MET A 175 -22.13 10.08 -8.62
N THR A 176 -22.90 9.06 -9.03
CA THR A 176 -24.32 8.89 -8.68
C THR A 176 -24.56 7.90 -7.55
N TYR A 177 -23.51 7.27 -7.02
CA TYR A 177 -23.66 6.31 -5.93
C TYR A 177 -24.02 7.03 -4.63
N PRO A 178 -24.79 6.40 -3.73
CA PRO A 178 -25.12 7.00 -2.43
C PRO A 178 -23.88 7.48 -1.67
N GLU A 179 -22.80 6.72 -1.70
CA GLU A 179 -21.52 7.03 -1.04
C GLU A 179 -20.84 8.29 -1.59
N ALA A 180 -21.12 8.66 -2.84
CA ALA A 180 -20.64 9.91 -3.44
C ALA A 180 -21.53 11.11 -3.11
N LEU A 181 -22.81 10.88 -2.82
CA LEU A 181 -23.83 11.93 -2.67
C LEU A 181 -24.15 12.29 -1.22
N ILE A 182 -23.92 11.37 -0.28
CA ILE A 182 -24.25 11.55 1.14
C ILE A 182 -22.95 11.79 1.95
N PRO A 183 -22.73 13.00 2.47
CA PRO A 183 -21.57 13.31 3.30
C PRO A 183 -21.45 12.38 4.52
N GLY A 184 -20.22 12.03 4.91
CA GLY A 184 -19.95 11.13 6.03
C GLY A 184 -20.03 9.64 5.68
N MET A 185 -20.45 9.26 4.47
CA MET A 185 -20.33 7.89 3.99
C MET A 185 -19.00 7.68 3.27
N ARG A 186 -18.31 6.58 3.60
CA ARG A 186 -17.05 6.19 2.96
C ARG A 186 -16.04 7.34 2.84
N GLU A 187 -15.58 7.86 3.97
CA GLU A 187 -14.61 8.95 4.04
C GLU A 187 -13.32 8.48 4.72
N VAL A 188 -12.18 8.95 4.21
CA VAL A 188 -10.89 8.81 4.91
C VAL A 188 -10.87 9.87 6.01
N GLY A 189 -11.22 9.44 7.22
CA GLY A 189 -11.39 10.31 8.38
C GLY A 189 -12.81 10.85 8.48
N ALA A 190 -13.04 11.77 9.41
CA ALA A 190 -14.36 12.34 9.63
C ALA A 190 -14.30 13.80 10.06
N ARG A 191 -15.35 14.55 9.72
CA ARG A 191 -15.51 15.95 10.13
C ARG A 191 -15.71 16.09 11.64
N THR A 192 -16.41 15.14 12.26
CA THR A 192 -16.68 15.12 13.71
C THR A 192 -15.41 14.98 14.54
N THR A 193 -14.39 14.30 14.01
CA THR A 193 -13.05 14.15 14.61
C THR A 193 -12.04 15.16 14.08
N MET A 194 -12.49 16.15 13.28
CA MET A 194 -11.64 17.19 12.67
C MET A 194 -10.43 16.64 11.89
N ASN A 195 -10.55 15.43 11.32
CA ASN A 195 -9.46 14.74 10.62
C ASN A 195 -9.85 14.22 9.23
N LEU A 196 -10.88 14.81 8.61
CA LEU A 196 -11.31 14.45 7.26
C LEU A 196 -10.20 14.75 6.24
N TRP A 197 -9.73 13.71 5.54
CA TRP A 197 -8.78 13.83 4.43
C TRP A 197 -9.51 13.91 3.09
N GLY A 198 -10.59 13.16 2.92
CA GLY A 198 -11.39 13.18 1.71
C GLY A 198 -12.38 12.01 1.62
N ASN A 199 -13.29 12.09 0.65
CA ASN A 199 -14.26 11.04 0.32
C ASN A 199 -13.61 9.92 -0.51
N VAL A 200 -14.00 8.66 -0.30
CA VAL A 200 -13.59 7.53 -1.13
C VAL A 200 -14.39 7.50 -2.43
N TYR A 201 -15.69 7.77 -2.39
CA TYR A 201 -16.54 7.77 -3.59
C TYR A 201 -16.82 9.18 -4.10
N PRO A 202 -16.83 9.42 -5.42
CA PRO A 202 -16.50 8.46 -6.48
C PRO A 202 -15.00 8.11 -6.49
N ARG A 203 -14.66 6.87 -6.86
CA ARG A 203 -13.27 6.38 -6.85
C ARG A 203 -12.49 6.79 -8.09
N GLY A 204 -12.40 8.09 -8.33
CA GLY A 204 -11.55 8.67 -9.38
C GLY A 204 -10.40 9.51 -8.84
N GLY A 205 -9.71 10.22 -9.74
CA GLY A 205 -8.52 11.00 -9.42
C GLY A 205 -8.77 12.37 -8.79
N PHE A 206 -10.00 12.89 -8.85
CA PHE A 206 -10.35 14.25 -8.39
C PHE A 206 -10.65 14.31 -6.89
N LEU A 207 -10.03 15.26 -6.18
CA LEU A 207 -10.34 15.58 -4.79
C LEU A 207 -10.21 17.08 -4.53
N HIS A 208 -11.07 17.61 -3.66
CA HIS A 208 -10.92 18.97 -3.14
C HIS A 208 -10.20 18.94 -1.79
N GLN A 209 -8.92 19.28 -1.77
CA GLN A 209 -8.08 19.21 -0.57
C GLN A 209 -6.90 20.19 -0.70
N THR A 210 -6.65 20.98 0.35
CA THR A 210 -5.49 21.90 0.40
C THR A 210 -4.16 21.16 0.54
N ASP A 211 -4.16 20.04 1.26
CA ASP A 211 -2.96 19.26 1.56
C ASP A 211 -2.71 18.19 0.49
N ASP A 212 -1.57 18.28 -0.21
CA ASP A 212 -1.29 17.42 -1.35
C ASP A 212 -1.04 15.96 -0.94
N TYR A 213 -0.39 15.73 0.21
CA TYR A 213 -0.22 14.38 0.77
C TYR A 213 -1.56 13.73 1.07
N LYS A 214 -2.51 14.46 1.70
CA LYS A 214 -3.86 13.92 1.96
C LYS A 214 -4.56 13.56 0.65
N SER A 215 -4.41 14.38 -0.39
CA SER A 215 -4.96 14.08 -1.71
C SER A 215 -4.34 12.82 -2.31
N GLY A 216 -3.01 12.68 -2.25
CA GLY A 216 -2.33 11.49 -2.73
C GLY A 216 -2.75 10.22 -1.99
N ALA A 217 -2.87 10.30 -0.66
CA ALA A 217 -3.26 9.17 0.19
C ALA A 217 -4.71 8.73 -0.04
N VAL A 218 -5.65 9.68 -0.19
CA VAL A 218 -7.05 9.37 -0.52
C VAL A 218 -7.14 8.74 -1.91
N VAL A 219 -6.40 9.24 -2.89
CA VAL A 219 -6.42 8.66 -4.24
C VAL A 219 -5.79 7.25 -4.25
N ALA A 220 -4.70 7.02 -3.52
CA ALA A 220 -4.16 5.68 -3.33
C ALA A 220 -5.15 4.74 -2.62
N GLN A 221 -5.87 5.24 -1.61
CA GLN A 221 -6.95 4.51 -0.95
C GLN A 221 -8.06 4.11 -1.94
N ARG A 222 -8.48 5.01 -2.83
CA ARG A 222 -9.47 4.73 -3.88
C ARG A 222 -9.00 3.64 -4.82
N ALA A 223 -7.76 3.72 -5.31
CA ALA A 223 -7.17 2.71 -6.18
C ALA A 223 -7.11 1.33 -5.51
N GLY A 224 -6.65 1.29 -4.25
CA GLY A 224 -6.64 0.08 -3.42
C GLY A 224 -8.04 -0.48 -3.17
N ASP A 225 -9.03 0.39 -2.95
CA ASP A 225 -10.43 0.01 -2.76
C ASP A 225 -11.02 -0.68 -3.99
N VAL A 226 -10.73 -0.17 -5.20
CA VAL A 226 -11.15 -0.75 -6.48
C VAL A 226 -10.55 -2.16 -6.66
N VAL A 227 -9.23 -2.30 -6.57
CA VAL A 227 -8.56 -3.57 -6.88
C VAL A 227 -8.84 -4.68 -5.87
N THR A 228 -9.18 -4.34 -4.63
CA THR A 228 -9.49 -5.31 -3.57
C THR A 228 -10.96 -5.74 -3.55
N ARG A 229 -11.70 -5.49 -4.64
CA ARG A 229 -13.09 -5.91 -4.84
C ARG A 229 -13.25 -6.59 -6.20
N ARG A 230 -14.33 -7.36 -6.35
CA ARG A 230 -14.74 -7.94 -7.64
C ARG A 230 -15.92 -7.12 -8.21
N GLY A 231 -16.08 -7.13 -9.53
CA GLY A 231 -17.25 -6.56 -10.20
C GLY A 231 -17.39 -5.02 -10.12
N GLN A 232 -16.31 -4.29 -9.84
CA GLN A 232 -16.31 -2.83 -9.90
C GLN A 232 -16.40 -2.34 -11.35
N ILE A 233 -17.04 -1.18 -11.58
CA ILE A 233 -17.18 -0.58 -12.92
C ILE A 233 -15.93 0.26 -13.22
N HIS A 234 -14.80 -0.42 -13.39
CA HIS A 234 -13.48 0.14 -13.69
C HIS A 234 -12.74 -0.79 -14.67
N VAL A 235 -11.71 -0.28 -15.35
CA VAL A 235 -10.74 -1.09 -16.10
C VAL A 235 -9.62 -1.53 -15.16
N TYR A 236 -9.75 -2.72 -14.59
CA TYR A 236 -8.82 -3.25 -13.59
C TYR A 236 -8.81 -4.78 -13.56
N GLN A 237 -7.86 -5.34 -12.82
CA GLN A 237 -7.80 -6.75 -12.43
C GLN A 237 -7.97 -6.87 -10.91
N PRO A 238 -8.80 -7.79 -10.41
CA PRO A 238 -8.95 -7.98 -8.97
C PRO A 238 -7.67 -8.53 -8.32
N LEU A 239 -7.14 -7.81 -7.35
CA LEU A 239 -6.07 -8.22 -6.44
C LEU A 239 -6.67 -9.03 -5.27
N LEU A 240 -7.27 -10.18 -5.60
CA LEU A 240 -7.95 -11.04 -4.64
C LEU A 240 -7.64 -12.51 -4.89
N ALA A 241 -7.15 -13.18 -3.85
CA ALA A 241 -7.02 -14.63 -3.83
C ALA A 241 -8.35 -15.29 -3.44
N ASN A 242 -8.54 -16.55 -3.83
CA ASN A 242 -9.70 -17.33 -3.43
C ASN A 242 -9.40 -18.09 -2.13
N ALA A 243 -10.39 -18.13 -1.25
CA ALA A 243 -10.33 -18.95 -0.05
C ALA A 243 -10.22 -20.43 -0.44
N ARG A 244 -9.45 -21.17 0.36
CA ARG A 244 -9.28 -22.62 0.22
C ARG A 244 -9.00 -23.20 1.60
N ASP A 245 -9.10 -24.51 1.72
CA ASP A 245 -8.80 -25.24 2.95
C ASP A 245 -7.50 -24.77 3.61
N GLY A 246 -7.60 -24.30 4.86
CA GLY A 246 -6.47 -23.76 5.63
C GLY A 246 -5.91 -22.43 5.15
N TYR A 247 -6.61 -21.67 4.31
CA TYR A 247 -6.17 -20.37 3.79
C TYR A 247 -7.33 -19.37 3.69
N TRP A 248 -7.20 -18.27 4.43
CA TRP A 248 -8.16 -17.17 4.50
C TRP A 248 -7.51 -15.92 3.90
N PRO A 249 -7.88 -15.54 2.66
CA PRO A 249 -7.29 -14.40 1.98
C PRO A 249 -7.77 -13.07 2.57
N ALA A 250 -7.02 -12.00 2.28
CA ALA A 250 -7.44 -10.64 2.56
C ALA A 250 -8.79 -10.33 1.88
N GLY A 251 -9.66 -9.64 2.62
CA GLY A 251 -10.98 -9.21 2.14
C GLY A 251 -10.92 -7.96 1.27
N ALA A 252 -11.95 -7.12 1.35
CA ALA A 252 -11.96 -5.80 0.72
C ALA A 252 -11.19 -4.78 1.58
N LEU A 253 -10.51 -3.79 0.97
CA LEU A 253 -9.86 -2.71 1.72
C LEU A 253 -10.90 -1.72 2.23
N MET A 254 -10.82 -1.35 3.51
CA MET A 254 -11.65 -0.32 4.12
C MET A 254 -10.77 0.78 4.72
N GLU A 255 -11.10 2.02 4.43
CA GLU A 255 -10.49 3.20 5.02
C GLU A 255 -10.66 3.21 6.55
N GLY A 256 -9.66 3.69 7.29
CA GLY A 256 -9.69 3.71 8.76
C GLY A 256 -9.58 2.35 9.45
N ASP A 257 -9.60 1.22 8.73
CA ASP A 257 -9.60 -0.11 9.33
C ASP A 257 -8.32 -0.92 9.02
N ALA A 258 -7.43 -0.97 10.03
CA ALA A 258 -6.19 -1.75 9.98
C ALA A 258 -6.42 -3.25 9.77
N SER A 259 -7.57 -3.80 10.16
CA SER A 259 -7.90 -5.22 10.00
C SER A 259 -8.13 -5.61 8.55
N THR A 260 -8.30 -4.63 7.66
CA THR A 260 -8.45 -4.86 6.23
C THR A 260 -7.18 -4.59 5.44
N GLY A 261 -6.35 -3.63 5.85
CA GLY A 261 -5.09 -3.32 5.19
C GLY A 261 -4.38 -2.12 5.81
N LYS A 262 -3.11 -1.97 5.45
CA LYS A 262 -2.22 -0.92 5.94
C LYS A 262 -1.35 -0.38 4.82
N TRP A 263 -0.80 0.81 5.06
CA TRP A 263 0.00 1.56 4.11
C TRP A 263 1.39 1.81 4.67
N GLN A 264 2.42 1.44 3.92
CA GLN A 264 3.80 1.80 4.19
C GLN A 264 4.23 2.88 3.19
N GLU A 265 4.59 4.06 3.66
CA GLU A 265 5.10 5.13 2.79
C GLU A 265 6.44 4.72 2.15
N LEU A 266 6.53 4.85 0.83
CA LEU A 266 7.73 4.58 0.05
C LEU A 266 8.39 5.88 -0.44
N THR A 267 7.58 6.86 -0.82
CA THR A 267 8.01 8.21 -1.23
C THR A 267 6.92 9.21 -0.83
N PRO A 268 7.27 10.44 -0.40
CA PRO A 268 8.57 11.10 -0.45
C PRO A 268 9.59 10.62 0.60
N ARG A 269 9.15 9.95 1.67
CA ARG A 269 10.06 9.42 2.69
C ARG A 269 9.75 7.95 2.98
N LEU A 270 10.72 7.08 2.69
CA LEU A 270 10.62 5.67 3.03
C LEU A 270 10.39 5.49 4.53
N SER A 271 9.28 4.83 4.88
CA SER A 271 8.91 4.44 6.23
C SER A 271 9.17 2.96 6.47
N ASN A 272 9.65 2.63 7.67
CA ASN A 272 9.76 1.24 8.15
C ASN A 272 8.58 0.85 9.05
N THR A 273 7.49 1.60 9.00
CA THR A 273 6.27 1.36 9.80
C THR A 273 5.04 1.51 8.92
N CYS A 274 3.98 0.81 9.31
CA CYS A 274 2.72 0.81 8.59
C CYS A 274 1.67 1.64 9.33
N VAL A 275 0.88 2.39 8.56
CA VAL A 275 -0.19 3.23 9.06
C VAL A 275 -1.51 2.90 8.37
N VAL A 276 -2.60 3.44 8.89
CA VAL A 276 -3.89 3.47 8.21
C VAL A 276 -4.24 4.94 7.99
N PHE A 277 -4.93 5.24 6.90
CA PHE A 277 -5.41 6.59 6.64
C PHE A 277 -6.78 6.80 7.30
N PRO A 278 -7.02 7.93 7.98
CA PRO A 278 -6.06 9.01 8.27
C PRO A 278 -5.15 8.65 9.46
N HIS A 279 -3.98 9.29 9.55
CA HIS A 279 -3.10 9.22 10.71
C HIS A 279 -2.62 10.61 11.17
N SER A 280 -2.08 10.70 12.39
CA SER A 280 -1.56 11.94 12.99
C SER A 280 -0.05 12.13 12.85
N GLY A 281 0.66 11.20 12.21
CA GLY A 281 2.08 11.34 11.89
C GLY A 281 2.37 12.47 10.89
N THR A 282 3.65 12.82 10.74
CA THR A 282 4.12 13.86 9.81
C THR A 282 3.73 13.53 8.36
N LEU A 283 3.08 14.48 7.68
CA LEU A 283 2.65 14.37 6.28
C LEU A 283 3.66 15.08 5.38
N THR A 284 4.76 14.40 5.06
CA THR A 284 5.83 14.98 4.23
C THR A 284 5.30 15.22 2.82
N GLN A 285 5.44 16.45 2.31
CA GLN A 285 4.96 16.79 0.97
C GLN A 285 5.99 16.38 -0.09
N ALA A 286 5.53 15.75 -1.17
CA ALA A 286 6.37 15.42 -2.31
C ALA A 286 6.63 16.67 -3.17
N GLN A 287 7.84 16.83 -3.70
CA GLN A 287 8.21 18.01 -4.47
C GLN A 287 7.44 18.12 -5.80
N GLN A 288 7.11 17.00 -6.44
CA GLN A 288 6.35 16.94 -7.69
C GLN A 288 4.91 16.45 -7.48
N GLY A 289 4.49 16.31 -6.22
CA GLY A 289 3.18 15.78 -5.84
C GLY A 289 3.01 14.29 -6.17
N ASP A 290 4.12 13.56 -6.24
CA ASP A 290 4.24 12.15 -6.55
C ASP A 290 4.48 11.33 -5.27
N TYR A 291 3.51 10.48 -4.92
CA TYR A 291 3.53 9.65 -3.73
C TYR A 291 3.42 8.18 -4.10
N ALA A 292 3.94 7.31 -3.25
CA ALA A 292 3.71 5.88 -3.37
C ALA A 292 3.72 5.20 -2.00
N TRP A 293 2.87 4.19 -1.86
CA TRP A 293 2.78 3.36 -0.67
C TRP A 293 2.76 1.89 -1.03
N ALA A 294 3.38 1.04 -0.22
CA ALA A 294 3.12 -0.39 -0.27
C ALA A 294 1.83 -0.70 0.49
N LEU A 295 0.93 -1.46 -0.15
CA LEU A 295 -0.32 -1.93 0.41
C LEU A 295 -0.09 -3.30 1.07
N TRP A 296 -0.15 -3.30 2.39
CA TRP A 296 -0.02 -4.49 3.23
C TRP A 296 -1.41 -5.04 3.57
N ARG A 297 -1.65 -6.31 3.25
CA ARG A 297 -2.96 -6.96 3.35
C ARG A 297 -2.92 -8.14 4.32
N PRO A 298 -3.93 -8.33 5.18
CA PRO A 298 -3.93 -9.38 6.20
C PRO A 298 -4.34 -10.72 5.62
N TYR A 299 -3.55 -11.74 5.90
CA TYR A 299 -3.83 -13.13 5.56
C TYR A 299 -3.80 -13.98 6.81
N ALA A 300 -4.64 -15.01 6.84
CA ALA A 300 -4.48 -16.10 7.78
C ALA A 300 -4.35 -17.43 7.05
N CYS A 301 -3.52 -18.34 7.57
CA CYS A 301 -3.29 -19.62 6.94
C CYS A 301 -2.71 -20.66 7.89
N CYS A 302 -2.72 -21.90 7.44
CA CYS A 302 -2.16 -23.05 8.13
C CYS A 302 -1.32 -23.88 7.17
N GLU A 303 -0.22 -24.43 7.67
CA GLU A 303 0.55 -25.40 6.91
C GLU A 303 -0.31 -26.64 6.66
N ARG A 304 -0.41 -27.07 5.40
CA ARG A 304 -1.17 -28.28 5.05
C ARG A 304 -0.47 -29.52 5.60
N ARG A 305 -1.09 -30.17 6.58
CA ARG A 305 -0.56 -31.39 7.22
C ARG A 305 -1.35 -32.67 6.89
N GLY A 306 -2.37 -32.58 6.03
CA GLY A 306 -3.18 -33.73 5.60
C GLY A 306 -3.89 -33.49 4.26
N GLN A 307 -4.57 -34.51 3.75
CA GLN A 307 -5.31 -34.42 2.51
C GLN A 307 -6.60 -33.61 2.66
N VAL A 308 -7.29 -33.74 3.80
CA VAL A 308 -8.61 -33.11 4.06
C VAL A 308 -8.49 -32.16 5.24
N PHE A 309 -9.06 -30.95 5.12
CA PHE A 309 -9.17 -30.00 6.22
C PHE A 309 -10.41 -30.31 7.06
N LEU A 310 -10.23 -30.43 8.37
CA LEU A 310 -11.30 -30.76 9.31
C LEU A 310 -11.87 -29.52 10.00
N GLY A 311 -11.08 -28.45 10.13
CA GLY A 311 -11.48 -27.21 10.77
C GLY A 311 -10.33 -26.50 11.47
N SER A 312 -10.62 -25.37 12.09
CA SER A 312 -9.67 -24.60 12.90
C SER A 312 -10.31 -24.02 14.15
N VAL A 313 -9.51 -23.83 15.18
CA VAL A 313 -9.86 -23.08 16.39
C VAL A 313 -8.93 -21.88 16.52
N ASP A 314 -9.48 -20.72 16.84
CA ASP A 314 -8.71 -19.50 17.07
C ASP A 314 -8.45 -19.33 18.57
N PHE A 315 -7.29 -18.81 18.92
CA PHE A 315 -6.95 -18.41 20.28
C PHE A 315 -7.73 -17.14 20.63
N LEU A 316 -8.22 -17.08 21.88
CA LEU A 316 -8.87 -15.89 22.43
C LEU A 316 -7.90 -14.71 22.55
#